data_AF-A0A433UKP4-F1
#
_entry.id   AF-A0A433UKP4-F1
#
_cell.length_a   1.000
_cell.length_b   1.000
_cell.length_c   1.000
_cell.angle_alpha   90.00
_cell.angle_beta   90.00
_cell.angle_gamma   90.00
#
_symmetry.space_group_name_H-M   'P 1'
#
loop_
_entity.id
_entity.type
_entity.pdbx_description
1 polymer ?
#
loop_
_entity_poly.entity_id
_entity_poly.type
_entity_poly.pdbx_seq_one_letter_code
_entity_poly.pdbx_strand_id
1 'polypeptide(L)'
;MSDNILNQLRNKRNRATVPERIDALVPKSTEPEVQPVTVAENNNNINTLASLKAELEQYPETRRHSAIVLEKDLDSQLTQFCKDKGITVETFLEAAWTVVNADEALVEKITTEAKRRYDQRKRVGQIKRLITMLGNSY
;
A
#
# COMPACT_ATOMS: atom_id res chain seq x y z
N MET A 1 11.32 0.35 35.23
CA MET A 1 11.57 -1.01 34.69
C MET A 1 11.13 -1.11 33.22
N SER A 2 11.49 -0.15 32.37
CA SER A 2 11.03 -0.05 30.97
C SER A 2 12.18 -0.14 29.94
N ASP A 3 13.42 0.10 30.37
CA ASP A 3 14.60 0.11 29.50
C ASP A 3 14.99 -1.28 28.98
N ASN A 4 14.50 -2.34 29.64
CA ASN A 4 14.86 -3.72 29.32
C ASN A 4 14.14 -4.22 28.04
N ILE A 5 12.91 -3.76 27.79
CA ILE A 5 12.09 -4.20 26.65
C ILE A 5 12.60 -3.59 25.33
N LEU A 6 13.01 -2.32 25.36
CA LEU A 6 13.58 -1.64 24.18
C LEU A 6 14.93 -2.26 23.76
N ASN A 7 15.76 -2.65 24.73
CA ASN A 7 17.02 -3.35 24.45
C ASN A 7 16.78 -4.76 23.87
N GLN A 8 15.77 -5.48 24.33
CA GLN A 8 15.39 -6.77 23.75
C GLN A 8 14.90 -6.66 22.30
N LEU A 9 14.23 -5.56 21.94
CA LEU A 9 13.78 -5.34 20.56
C LEU A 9 14.93 -4.96 19.62
N ARG A 10 15.95 -4.26 20.14
CA ARG A 10 17.15 -3.89 19.39
C ARG A 10 18.03 -5.11 19.09
N ASN A 11 18.15 -6.04 20.04
CA ASN A 11 18.93 -7.27 19.89
C ASN A 11 18.28 -8.30 18.96
N LYS A 12 16.97 -8.24 18.74
CA LYS A 12 16.25 -9.11 17.79
C LYS A 12 16.41 -8.70 16.32
N ARG A 13 17.06 -7.57 16.03
CA ARG A 13 17.36 -7.10 14.66
C ARG A 13 18.69 -7.66 14.13
N ASN A 14 19.00 -8.93 14.42
CA ASN A 14 20.07 -9.67 13.75
C ASN A 14 19.65 -9.95 12.31
N ARG A 15 19.72 -8.91 11.47
CA ARG A 15 19.58 -9.03 10.03
C ARG A 15 20.81 -9.82 9.54
N ALA A 16 20.60 -10.86 8.75
CA ALA A 16 21.71 -11.56 8.11
C ALA A 16 22.53 -10.54 7.32
N THR A 17 23.77 -10.29 7.75
CA THR A 17 24.71 -9.45 7.02
C THR A 17 25.12 -10.22 5.78
N VAL A 18 24.58 -9.80 4.63
CA VAL A 18 24.95 -10.36 3.34
C VAL A 18 26.38 -9.92 3.04
N PRO A 19 27.31 -10.85 2.78
CA PRO A 19 28.66 -10.47 2.36
C PRO A 19 28.59 -9.67 1.07
N GLU A 20 29.40 -8.62 0.96
CA GLU A 20 29.46 -7.82 -0.25
C GLU A 20 29.84 -8.70 -1.43
N ARG A 21 29.08 -8.56 -2.52
CA ARG A 21 29.35 -9.27 -3.77
C ARG A 21 30.66 -8.69 -4.32
N ILE A 22 31.73 -9.47 -4.26
CA ILE A 22 32.93 -9.23 -5.07
C ILE A 22 32.49 -9.29 -6.53
N ASP A 23 32.48 -8.13 -7.18
CA ASP A 23 32.18 -8.00 -8.60
C ASP A 23 33.27 -8.74 -9.39
N ALA A 24 32.86 -9.65 -10.27
CA ALA A 24 33.78 -10.52 -11.02
C ALA A 24 34.63 -9.76 -12.06
N LEU A 25 34.43 -8.45 -12.15
CA LEU A 25 35.09 -7.54 -13.09
C LEU A 25 36.14 -6.64 -12.44
N VAL A 26 36.48 -6.82 -11.15
CA VAL A 26 37.65 -6.15 -10.54
C VAL A 26 38.87 -7.05 -10.73
N PRO A 27 39.79 -6.74 -11.65
CA PRO A 27 41.04 -7.46 -11.75
C PRO A 27 41.85 -7.15 -10.50
N LYS A 28 42.23 -8.20 -9.77
CA LYS A 28 43.21 -8.15 -8.71
C LYS A 28 44.45 -7.42 -9.22
N SER A 29 44.77 -6.27 -8.62
CA SER A 29 45.91 -5.44 -9.00
C SER A 29 47.22 -6.23 -8.90
N THR A 30 47.72 -6.63 -10.06
CA THR A 30 49.14 -6.79 -10.34
C THR A 30 49.43 -5.83 -11.48
N GLU A 31 50.30 -4.84 -11.23
CA GLU A 31 50.90 -3.95 -12.24
C GLU A 31 51.47 -4.74 -13.43
N PRO A 32 51.78 -4.14 -14.61
CA PRO A 32 51.73 -2.73 -15.02
C PRO A 32 51.05 -2.46 -16.41
N GLU A 33 51.13 -1.21 -16.89
CA GLU A 33 51.22 -0.81 -18.32
C GLU A 33 49.97 -0.27 -19.07
N VAL A 34 49.95 1.08 -19.21
CA VAL A 34 49.53 1.94 -20.33
C VAL A 34 48.29 1.57 -21.18
N GLN A 35 47.22 2.38 -21.06
CA GLN A 35 46.59 3.15 -22.16
C GLN A 35 45.37 3.96 -21.66
N PRO A 36 45.17 5.23 -22.10
CA PRO A 36 44.02 6.03 -21.70
C PRO A 36 42.79 5.62 -22.51
N VAL A 37 41.91 4.81 -21.93
CA VAL A 37 40.59 4.55 -22.51
C VAL A 37 39.68 5.70 -22.11
N THR A 38 39.33 6.49 -23.12
CA THR A 38 38.34 7.55 -23.07
C THR A 38 37.07 7.06 -22.38
N VAL A 39 36.72 7.72 -21.27
CA VAL A 39 35.43 7.59 -20.62
C VAL A 39 34.40 8.19 -21.56
N ALA A 40 33.87 7.37 -22.47
CA ALA A 40 32.72 7.72 -23.28
C ALA A 40 31.52 7.88 -22.33
N GLU A 41 31.07 9.12 -22.27
CA GLU A 41 30.07 9.66 -21.37
C GLU A 41 28.74 8.89 -21.41
N ASN A 42 28.18 8.72 -20.22
CA ASN A 42 26.84 8.25 -19.92
C ASN A 42 25.73 9.21 -20.43
N ASN A 43 25.70 9.54 -21.73
CA ASN A 43 24.72 10.47 -22.32
C ASN A 43 23.37 9.82 -22.72
N ASN A 44 23.21 8.49 -22.60
CA ASN A 44 21.97 7.81 -22.98
C ASN A 44 20.90 7.73 -21.87
N ASN A 45 21.22 8.11 -20.63
CA ASN A 45 20.27 8.03 -19.50
C ASN A 45 19.36 9.28 -19.34
N ILE A 46 19.71 10.40 -19.97
CA ILE A 46 18.98 11.68 -19.80
C ILE A 46 17.70 11.68 -20.65
N ASN A 47 17.74 11.10 -21.86
CA ASN A 47 16.59 11.03 -22.76
C ASN A 47 15.51 10.05 -22.26
N THR A 48 15.90 8.93 -21.66
CA THR A 48 14.97 7.95 -21.09
C THR A 48 14.22 8.50 -19.89
N LEU A 49 14.89 9.19 -18.97
CA LEU A 49 14.23 9.77 -17.80
C LEU A 49 13.22 10.88 -18.15
N ALA A 50 13.56 11.73 -19.13
CA ALA A 50 12.64 12.75 -19.63
C ALA A 50 11.42 12.12 -20.31
N SER A 51 11.61 11.06 -21.11
CA SER A 51 10.51 10.35 -21.77
C SER A 51 9.56 9.68 -20.77
N LEU A 52 10.10 9.04 -19.72
CA LEU A 52 9.30 8.40 -18.67
C LEU A 52 8.51 9.41 -17.83
N LYS A 53 9.06 10.61 -17.59
CA LYS A 53 8.31 11.69 -16.92
C LYS A 53 7.16 12.21 -17.77
N ALA A 54 7.38 12.41 -19.07
CA ALA A 54 6.34 12.84 -20.01
C ALA A 54 5.23 11.78 -20.17
N GLU A 55 5.58 10.49 -20.11
CA GLU A 55 4.60 9.40 -20.08
C GLU A 55 3.81 9.38 -18.77
N LEU A 56 4.47 9.58 -17.63
CA LEU A 56 3.83 9.60 -16.32
C LEU A 56 2.75 10.68 -16.20
N GLU A 57 2.97 11.86 -16.81
CA GLU A 57 2.00 12.97 -16.83
C GLU A 57 0.67 12.63 -17.53
N GLN A 58 0.62 11.54 -18.31
CA GLN A 58 -0.62 11.07 -18.96
C GLN A 58 -1.53 10.30 -18.01
N TYR A 59 -1.01 9.82 -16.87
CA TYR A 59 -1.74 9.01 -15.92
C TYR A 59 -2.23 9.85 -14.72
N PRO A 60 -3.43 9.55 -14.17
CA PRO A 60 -3.93 10.26 -13.00
C PRO A 60 -3.06 9.99 -11.76
N GLU A 61 -2.79 11.05 -11.00
CA GLU A 61 -2.05 10.94 -9.74
C GLU A 61 -2.88 10.24 -8.65
N THR A 62 -2.25 9.29 -7.94
CA THR A 62 -2.89 8.59 -6.82
C THR A 62 -2.63 9.32 -5.49
N ARG A 63 -3.65 9.46 -4.64
CA ARG A 63 -3.53 10.01 -3.28
C ARG A 63 -4.04 9.03 -2.23
N ARG A 64 -3.34 8.91 -1.10
CA ARG A 64 -3.83 8.18 0.08
C ARG A 64 -4.93 8.98 0.76
N HIS A 65 -6.16 8.46 0.78
CA HIS A 65 -7.30 9.20 1.32
C HIS A 65 -7.90 8.62 2.61
N SER A 66 -7.80 7.31 2.91
CA SER A 66 -8.63 6.77 3.99
C SER A 66 -8.14 5.48 4.65
N ALA A 67 -8.42 5.38 5.95
CA ALA A 67 -8.42 4.12 6.70
C ALA A 67 -9.87 3.59 6.72
N ILE A 68 -10.23 2.79 5.71
CA ILE A 68 -11.58 2.23 5.56
C ILE A 68 -11.74 1.05 6.52
N VAL A 69 -12.86 1.03 7.27
CA VAL A 69 -13.22 -0.09 8.15
C VAL A 69 -14.49 -0.76 7.62
N LEU A 70 -14.34 -2.03 7.22
CA LEU A 70 -15.40 -2.86 6.68
C LEU A 70 -15.89 -3.89 7.70
N GLU A 71 -17.07 -4.45 7.43
CA GLU A 71 -17.56 -5.61 8.17
C GLU A 71 -16.71 -6.84 7.80
N LYS A 72 -16.34 -7.67 8.78
CA LYS A 72 -15.37 -8.75 8.61
C LYS A 72 -15.70 -9.69 7.43
N ASP A 73 -16.96 -10.08 7.30
CA ASP A 73 -17.39 -11.01 6.26
C ASP A 73 -17.39 -10.32 4.88
N LEU A 74 -17.78 -9.05 4.83
CA LEU A 74 -17.77 -8.25 3.61
C LEU A 74 -16.32 -8.00 3.14
N ASP A 75 -15.41 -7.68 4.07
CA ASP A 75 -13.99 -7.49 3.82
C ASP A 75 -13.34 -8.74 3.23
N SER A 76 -13.65 -9.90 3.82
CA SER A 76 -13.14 -11.21 3.35
C SER A 76 -13.65 -11.53 1.94
N GLN A 77 -14.95 -11.32 1.68
CA GLN A 77 -15.55 -11.55 0.37
C GLN A 77 -15.00 -10.58 -0.69
N LEU A 78 -14.89 -9.31 -0.35
CA LEU A 78 -14.39 -8.27 -1.27
C LEU A 78 -12.91 -8.51 -1.60
N THR A 79 -12.10 -8.84 -0.61
CA THR A 79 -10.68 -9.16 -0.80
C THR A 79 -10.51 -10.38 -1.71
N GLN A 80 -11.29 -11.44 -1.47
CA GLN A 80 -11.26 -12.63 -2.32
C GLN A 80 -11.70 -12.32 -3.75
N PHE A 81 -12.80 -11.58 -3.92
CA PHE A 81 -13.27 -11.13 -5.23
C PHE A 81 -12.19 -10.34 -5.99
N CYS A 82 -11.52 -9.39 -5.33
CA CYS A 82 -10.47 -8.59 -5.93
C CYS A 82 -9.26 -9.46 -6.33
N LYS A 83 -8.86 -10.40 -5.46
CA LYS A 83 -7.77 -11.34 -5.71
C LYS A 83 -8.05 -12.23 -6.93
N ASP A 84 -9.26 -12.77 -7.04
CA ASP A 84 -9.66 -13.65 -8.15
C ASP A 84 -9.69 -12.91 -9.49
N LYS A 85 -9.89 -11.59 -9.47
CA LYS A 85 -9.90 -10.73 -10.65
C LYS A 85 -8.57 -10.01 -10.91
N GLY A 86 -7.57 -10.16 -10.03
CA GLY A 86 -6.29 -9.48 -10.15
C GLY A 86 -6.37 -7.95 -10.00
N ILE A 87 -7.37 -7.45 -9.27
CA ILE A 87 -7.57 -6.03 -8.99
C ILE A 87 -7.36 -5.74 -7.50
N THR A 88 -7.28 -4.46 -7.14
CA THR A 88 -7.20 -4.03 -5.74
C THR A 88 -8.54 -3.47 -5.27
N VAL A 89 -8.74 -3.37 -3.96
CA VAL A 89 -9.97 -2.80 -3.40
C VAL A 89 -10.10 -1.32 -3.77
N GLU A 90 -8.98 -0.60 -3.83
CA GLU A 90 -8.93 0.81 -4.23
C GLU A 90 -9.39 1.00 -5.68
N THR A 91 -8.79 0.26 -6.61
CA THR A 91 -9.14 0.30 -8.04
C THR A 91 -10.58 -0.15 -8.29
N PHE A 92 -11.06 -1.14 -7.54
CA PHE A 92 -12.47 -1.55 -7.57
C PHE A 92 -13.39 -0.42 -7.09
N LEU A 93 -13.04 0.28 -6.01
CA LEU A 93 -13.85 1.38 -5.47
C LEU A 93 -13.91 2.57 -6.45
N GLU A 94 -12.78 2.91 -7.06
CA GLU A 94 -12.69 3.94 -8.11
C GLU A 94 -13.61 3.58 -9.28
N ALA A 95 -13.46 2.38 -9.82
CA ALA A 95 -14.29 1.89 -10.92
C ALA A 95 -15.78 1.83 -10.55
N ALA A 96 -16.10 1.33 -9.36
CA ALA A 96 -17.47 1.24 -8.87
C ALA A 96 -18.11 2.63 -8.76
N TRP A 97 -17.39 3.62 -8.24
CA TRP A 97 -17.87 5.00 -8.18
C TRP A 97 -18.14 5.57 -9.57
N THR A 98 -17.20 5.40 -10.52
CA THR A 98 -17.37 5.90 -11.89
C THR A 98 -18.58 5.28 -12.59
N VAL A 99 -18.80 3.98 -12.42
CA VAL A 99 -19.96 3.29 -13.00
C VAL A 99 -21.27 3.71 -12.33
N VAL A 100 -21.29 3.77 -11.00
CA VAL A 100 -22.50 4.11 -10.25
C VAL A 100 -22.92 5.55 -10.50
N ASN A 101 -21.98 6.49 -10.54
CA ASN A 101 -22.26 7.91 -10.73
C ASN A 101 -22.87 8.22 -12.11
N ALA A 102 -22.82 7.28 -13.07
CA ALA A 102 -23.48 7.42 -14.36
C ALA A 102 -24.98 7.08 -14.34
N ASP A 103 -25.47 6.41 -13.29
CA ASP A 103 -26.88 5.98 -13.15
C ASP A 103 -27.47 6.46 -11.82
N GLU A 104 -28.33 7.48 -11.89
CA GLU A 104 -28.97 8.10 -10.71
C GLU A 104 -29.80 7.09 -9.88
N ALA A 105 -30.48 6.14 -10.53
CA ALA A 105 -31.26 5.13 -9.82
C ALA A 105 -30.35 4.16 -9.04
N LEU A 106 -29.17 3.87 -9.57
CA LEU A 106 -28.18 3.04 -8.88
C LEU A 106 -27.54 3.81 -7.71
N VAL A 107 -27.25 5.10 -7.88
CA VAL A 107 -26.79 5.99 -6.80
C VAL A 107 -27.79 6.01 -5.65
N GLU A 108 -29.09 6.16 -5.94
CA GLU A 108 -30.12 6.22 -4.91
C GLU A 108 -30.22 4.90 -4.12
N LYS A 109 -30.19 3.75 -4.82
CA LYS A 109 -30.18 2.43 -4.19
C LYS A 109 -28.99 2.24 -3.27
N ILE A 110 -27.78 2.56 -3.74
CA ILE A 110 -26.55 2.43 -2.96
C ILE A 110 -26.57 3.38 -1.76
N THR A 111 -27.02 4.62 -1.95
CA THR A 111 -27.11 5.61 -0.87
C THR A 111 -28.09 5.17 0.22
N THR A 112 -29.22 4.57 -0.17
CA THR A 112 -30.23 4.04 0.76
C THR A 112 -29.65 2.89 1.59
N GLU A 113 -29.00 1.92 0.94
CA GLU A 113 -28.37 0.80 1.64
C GLU A 113 -27.20 1.27 2.53
N ALA A 114 -26.40 2.25 2.07
CA ALA A 114 -25.31 2.83 2.86
C ALA A 114 -25.83 3.50 4.15
N LYS A 115 -26.92 4.27 4.05
CA LYS A 115 -27.59 4.86 5.23
C LYS A 115 -28.10 3.78 6.20
N ARG A 116 -28.75 2.73 5.68
CA ARG A 116 -29.22 1.60 6.50
C ARG A 116 -28.07 0.93 7.27
N ARG A 117 -26.93 0.70 6.62
CA ARG A 117 -25.73 0.12 7.25
C ARG A 117 -25.09 1.06 8.28
N TYR A 118 -25.09 2.36 8.01
CA TYR A 118 -24.59 3.36 8.96
C TYR A 118 -25.39 3.32 10.27
N ASP A 119 -26.71 3.30 10.18
CA ASP A 119 -27.58 3.22 11.37
C ASP A 119 -27.41 1.90 12.13
N GLN A 120 -27.26 0.79 11.40
CA GLN A 120 -26.93 -0.50 12.00
C GLN A 120 -25.61 -0.44 12.80
N ARG A 121 -24.55 0.16 12.25
CA ARG A 121 -23.26 0.33 12.94
C ARG A 121 -23.40 1.22 14.17
N LYS A 122 -24.19 2.30 14.09
CA LYS A 122 -24.48 3.19 15.22
C LYS A 122 -25.15 2.41 16.36
N ARG A 123 -26.14 1.58 16.05
CA ARG A 123 -26.84 0.73 17.04
C ARG A 123 -25.91 -0.30 17.68
N VAL A 124 -25.04 -0.94 16.90
CA VAL A 124 -24.02 -1.87 17.44
C VAL A 124 -23.09 -1.15 18.41
N GLY A 125 -22.65 0.07 18.09
CA GLY A 125 -21.83 0.89 18.99
C GLY A 125 -22.54 1.20 20.32
N GLN A 126 -23.83 1.54 20.26
CA GLN A 126 -24.64 1.76 21.47
C GLN A 126 -24.75 0.50 22.32
N ILE A 127 -25.03 -0.66 21.70
CA ILE A 127 -25.12 -1.95 22.39
C ILE A 127 -23.79 -2.29 23.08
N LYS A 128 -22.66 -2.14 22.38
CA LYS A 128 -21.33 -2.38 22.97
C LYS A 128 -21.08 -1.49 24.18
N ARG A 129 -21.42 -0.21 24.09
CA ARG A 129 -21.31 0.73 25.22
C ARG A 129 -22.17 0.29 26.41
N LEU A 130 -23.42 -0.13 26.17
CA LEU A 130 -24.31 -0.62 27.23
C LEU A 130 -23.76 -1.88 27.89
N ILE A 131 -23.27 -2.85 27.11
CA ILE A 131 -22.62 -4.06 27.63
C ILE A 131 -21.45 -3.69 28.53
N THR A 132 -20.57 -2.78 28.11
CA THR A 132 -19.43 -2.34 28.92
C THR A 132 -19.88 -1.65 30.22
N MET A 133 -20.91 -0.80 30.18
CA MET A 133 -21.40 -0.12 31.39
C MET A 133 -22.00 -1.09 32.41
N LEU A 134 -22.77 -2.08 31.94
CA LEU A 134 -23.36 -3.10 32.82
C LEU A 134 -22.33 -4.11 33.31
N GLY A 135 -21.40 -4.52 32.45
CA GLY A 135 -20.35 -5.49 32.78
C GLY A 135 -19.29 -4.97 33.76
N ASN A 136 -19.07 -3.65 33.81
CA ASN A 136 -18.17 -3.01 34.79
C ASN A 136 -18.87 -2.65 36.11
N SER A 137 -20.19 -2.90 36.22
CA SER A 137 -21.00 -2.59 37.40
C SER A 137 -21.24 -3.81 38.31
N TYR A 138 -20.61 -4.95 38.01
CA TYR A 138 -20.56 -6.17 38.84
C TYR A 138 -19.13 -6.47 39.25
#